data_AF-A0A3L7VPD5-F1
#
_entry.id   AF-A0A3L7VPD5-F1
#
_cell.length_a   1.000
_cell.length_b   1.000
_cell.length_c   1.000
_cell.angle_alpha   90.00
_cell.angle_beta   90.00
_cell.angle_gamma   90.00
#
_symmetry.space_group_name_H-M   'P 1'
#
loop_
_entity.id
_entity.type
_entity.pdbx_description
1 polymer ?
#
loop_
_entity_poly.entity_id
_entity_poly.type
_entity_poly.pdbx_seq_one_letter_code
_entity_poly.pdbx_strand_id
1 'polypeptide(L)'
;MICWASFFEKISISDISVSDLSQAVVTLVAILGSILIFYRGYITRGNQKEITSAFKETIQGLSSNSVEVRMSSAILLRRFFDKNSEYGVGGTCFAKTTINVISAVLKTLPTNDFQKVLADTLRFSPDGDLKNADFQGANLSKAFLANIDMKGADFFQANLSGTSLRDAVLDETIFYESILIGTKLNGAKLRGANFTSAMLEKVDFKKADLSKARFENAFLKNVDFTGAIITDVCFDNAYGYGNKGCPDIINQFKSLPNLNSNIFISKPGVLDVRQNHFVQNVIELIDSFGLSALEYNRSDYSNTNALSKIAKKIHSCSAFIAFGFKSIHINDGVFRYSTKDERIIKQEFLSTPWNQVEIGIAIAMKKPILLLIDNNINDGAFDTQIIDELVTRMEIKSCLETKNNNVSSWIKLIFVC
;
A
#
# COMPACT_ATOMS: atom_id res chain seq x y z
N MET A 1 -22.31 45.09 32.07
CA MET A 1 -22.91 46.15 32.91
C MET A 1 -22.30 46.05 34.29
N ILE A 2 -21.38 46.95 34.65
CA ILE A 2 -21.15 47.50 36.00
C ILE A 2 -20.02 48.54 35.84
N CYS A 3 -20.28 49.75 36.35
CA CYS A 3 -19.38 50.89 36.57
C CYS A 3 -18.73 51.57 35.34
N TRP A 4 -19.54 52.26 34.53
CA TRP A 4 -19.08 53.30 33.58
C TRP A 4 -19.77 54.65 33.82
N ALA A 5 -20.16 54.96 35.06
CA ALA A 5 -20.91 56.18 35.37
C ALA A 5 -20.14 57.22 36.20
N SER A 6 -18.93 56.91 36.71
CA SER A 6 -18.21 57.82 37.62
C SER A 6 -16.96 58.49 37.02
N PHE A 7 -16.66 58.31 35.73
CA PHE A 7 -15.45 58.87 35.12
C PHE A 7 -15.68 60.15 34.28
N PHE A 8 -16.94 60.52 34.00
CA PHE A 8 -17.25 61.64 33.09
C PHE A 8 -17.61 62.98 33.75
N GLU A 9 -17.54 63.10 35.08
CA GLU A 9 -18.06 64.30 35.78
C GLU A 9 -17.03 65.36 36.18
N LYS A 10 -15.77 65.27 35.72
CA LYS A 10 -14.77 66.32 35.95
C LYS A 10 -13.81 66.48 34.77
N ILE A 11 -14.28 67.03 33.66
CA ILE A 11 -13.40 67.72 32.70
C ILE A 11 -14.04 69.07 32.37
N SER A 12 -13.58 70.10 33.09
CA SER A 12 -13.79 71.50 32.73
C SER A 12 -13.16 71.75 31.36
N ILE A 13 -13.95 72.16 30.38
CA ILE A 13 -13.48 72.51 29.04
C ILE A 13 -12.87 73.92 29.11
N SER A 14 -11.64 74.00 29.59
CA SER A 14 -10.76 75.16 29.45
C SER A 14 -9.34 74.60 29.51
N ASP A 15 -8.61 74.72 28.41
CA ASP A 15 -7.24 74.23 28.17
C ASP A 15 -7.10 72.76 27.73
N ILE A 16 -7.64 72.40 26.56
CA ILE A 16 -7.22 71.19 25.85
C ILE A 16 -6.23 71.60 24.75
N SER A 17 -4.96 71.25 24.93
CA SER A 17 -3.92 71.51 23.93
C SER A 17 -4.06 70.55 22.74
N VAL A 18 -3.61 70.95 21.54
CA VAL A 18 -3.62 70.09 20.33
C VAL A 18 -2.86 68.77 20.56
N SER A 19 -1.87 68.77 21.47
CA SER A 19 -1.16 67.57 21.90
C SER A 19 -2.05 66.56 22.64
N ASP A 20 -3.00 67.02 23.47
CA ASP A 20 -3.88 66.13 24.25
C ASP A 20 -4.92 65.43 23.36
N LEU A 21 -5.42 66.13 22.35
CA LEU A 21 -6.28 65.56 21.29
C LEU A 21 -5.53 64.50 20.48
N SER A 22 -4.26 64.74 20.16
CA SER A 22 -3.44 63.78 19.40
C SER A 22 -3.16 62.49 20.19
N GLN A 23 -2.87 62.60 21.50
CA GLN A 23 -2.69 61.43 22.36
C GLN A 23 -4.01 60.67 22.55
N ALA A 24 -5.13 61.36 22.72
CA ALA A 24 -6.43 60.72 22.84
C ALA A 24 -6.76 59.90 21.58
N VAL A 25 -6.50 60.44 20.38
CA VAL A 25 -6.71 59.73 19.10
C VAL A 25 -5.78 58.52 18.95
N VAL A 26 -4.49 58.66 19.29
CA VAL A 26 -3.53 57.54 19.21
C VAL A 26 -3.93 56.40 20.15
N THR A 27 -4.35 56.73 21.37
CA THR A 27 -4.82 55.73 22.34
C THR A 27 -6.09 55.02 21.85
N LEU A 28 -7.01 55.77 21.24
CA LEU A 28 -8.26 55.22 20.70
C LEU A 28 -8.02 54.29 19.50
N VAL A 29 -7.08 54.63 18.61
CA VAL A 29 -6.65 53.79 17.49
C VAL A 29 -5.94 52.51 17.99
N ALA A 30 -5.10 52.62 19.03
CA ALA A 30 -4.44 51.45 19.62
C ALA A 30 -5.43 50.49 20.27
N ILE A 31 -6.44 51.01 20.99
CA ILE A 31 -7.52 50.23 21.60
C ILE A 31 -8.39 49.57 20.52
N LEU A 32 -8.79 50.31 19.47
CA LEU A 32 -9.53 49.75 18.33
C LEU A 32 -8.73 48.67 17.59
N GLY A 33 -7.44 48.89 17.39
CA GLY A 33 -6.53 47.92 16.77
C GLY A 33 -6.40 46.64 17.58
N SER A 34 -6.26 46.76 18.91
CA SER A 34 -6.18 45.60 19.80
C SER A 34 -7.51 44.87 19.95
N ILE A 35 -8.65 45.57 19.94
CA ILE A 35 -9.99 44.98 19.85
C ILE A 35 -10.17 44.25 18.52
N LEU A 36 -9.76 44.84 17.40
CA LEU A 36 -9.82 44.21 16.07
C LEU A 36 -8.92 42.96 16.00
N ILE A 37 -7.71 43.00 16.54
CA ILE A 37 -6.81 41.83 16.63
C ILE A 37 -7.43 40.75 17.51
N PHE A 38 -8.00 41.12 18.66
CA PHE A 38 -8.67 40.19 19.57
C PHE A 38 -9.92 39.57 18.92
N TYR A 39 -10.75 40.38 18.25
CA TYR A 39 -11.95 39.93 17.57
C TYR A 39 -11.63 39.07 16.34
N ARG A 40 -10.60 39.44 15.57
CA ARG A 40 -10.04 38.63 14.47
C ARG A 40 -9.50 37.29 15.01
N GLY A 41 -8.79 37.31 16.14
CA GLY A 41 -8.34 36.12 16.87
C GLY A 41 -9.49 35.23 17.35
N TYR A 42 -10.58 35.82 17.85
CA TYR A 42 -11.77 35.10 18.32
C TYR A 42 -12.54 34.46 17.17
N ILE A 43 -12.76 35.19 16.06
CA ILE A 43 -13.35 34.67 14.82
C ILE A 43 -12.49 33.52 14.25
N THR A 44 -11.17 33.65 14.23
CA THR A 44 -10.28 32.57 13.76
C THR A 44 -10.35 31.30 14.61
N ARG A 45 -10.55 31.43 15.93
CA ARG A 45 -10.70 30.26 16.83
C ARG A 45 -12.07 29.59 16.72
N GLY A 46 -13.13 30.36 16.47
CA GLY A 46 -14.48 29.82 16.18
C GLY A 46 -14.48 29.01 14.89
N ASN A 47 -13.97 29.61 13.80
CA ASN A 47 -13.88 28.96 12.50
C ASN A 47 -13.00 27.70 12.56
N GLN A 48 -11.87 27.69 13.26
CA GLN A 48 -11.02 26.48 13.38
C GLN A 48 -11.73 25.28 14.00
N LYS A 49 -12.63 25.49 14.98
CA LYS A 49 -13.41 24.38 15.57
C LYS A 49 -14.41 23.81 14.58
N GLU A 50 -15.10 24.65 13.83
CA GLU A 50 -16.06 24.24 12.79
C GLU A 50 -15.35 23.51 11.65
N ILE A 51 -14.23 24.05 11.16
CA ILE A 51 -13.37 23.41 10.14
C ILE A 51 -12.93 22.03 10.63
N THR A 52 -12.50 21.91 11.90
CA THR A 52 -12.08 20.62 12.49
C THR A 52 -13.25 19.64 12.61
N SER A 53 -14.45 20.10 12.95
CA SER A 53 -15.65 19.24 12.99
C SER A 53 -15.98 18.72 11.60
N ALA A 54 -16.03 19.59 10.60
CA ALA A 54 -16.28 19.23 9.21
C ALA A 54 -15.25 18.22 8.67
N PHE A 55 -13.97 18.39 9.02
CA PHE A 55 -12.93 17.43 8.69
C PHE A 55 -13.19 16.06 9.32
N LYS A 56 -13.48 16.01 10.63
CA LYS A 56 -13.79 14.77 11.34
C LYS A 56 -15.00 14.05 10.79
N GLU A 57 -16.08 14.77 10.50
CA GLU A 57 -17.30 14.22 9.89
C GLU A 57 -17.01 13.61 8.51
N THR A 58 -16.19 14.30 7.70
CA THR A 58 -15.74 13.78 6.41
C THR A 58 -14.93 12.49 6.57
N ILE A 59 -13.99 12.44 7.54
CA ILE A 59 -13.22 11.22 7.80
C ILE A 59 -14.12 10.08 8.27
N GLN A 60 -15.08 10.34 9.17
CA GLN A 60 -16.02 9.34 9.64
C GLN A 60 -16.87 8.78 8.49
N GLY A 61 -17.24 9.63 7.53
CA GLY A 61 -17.97 9.22 6.34
C GLY A 61 -17.21 8.25 5.43
N LEU A 62 -15.87 8.28 5.41
CA LEU A 62 -15.05 7.32 4.67
C LEU A 62 -15.21 5.88 5.18
N SER A 63 -15.56 5.71 6.45
CA SER A 63 -15.81 4.41 7.09
C SER A 63 -17.30 4.01 7.10
N SER A 64 -18.17 4.79 6.45
CA SER A 64 -19.61 4.48 6.40
C SER A 64 -19.89 3.17 5.64
N ASN A 65 -20.98 2.49 5.99
CA ASN A 65 -21.44 1.30 5.24
C ASN A 65 -22.08 1.66 3.89
N SER A 66 -22.62 2.89 3.75
CA SER A 66 -23.20 3.38 2.49
C SER A 66 -22.10 3.77 1.50
N VAL A 67 -22.20 3.26 0.27
CA VAL A 67 -21.27 3.57 -0.82
C VAL A 67 -21.34 5.06 -1.16
N GLU A 68 -22.53 5.63 -1.17
CA GLU A 68 -22.80 7.04 -1.50
C GLU A 68 -22.11 7.97 -0.51
N VAL A 69 -22.20 7.67 0.79
CA VAL A 69 -21.57 8.45 1.85
C VAL A 69 -20.05 8.32 1.79
N ARG A 70 -19.51 7.12 1.55
CA ARG A 70 -18.05 6.95 1.39
C ARG A 70 -17.52 7.75 0.21
N MET A 71 -18.17 7.62 -0.95
CA MET A 71 -17.77 8.31 -2.18
C MET A 71 -17.86 9.82 -2.05
N SER A 72 -18.96 10.35 -1.50
CA SER A 72 -19.11 11.79 -1.28
C SER A 72 -18.05 12.31 -0.30
N SER A 73 -17.75 11.55 0.76
CA SER A 73 -16.70 11.91 1.72
C SER A 73 -15.31 11.96 1.07
N ALA A 74 -14.95 10.99 0.23
CA ALA A 74 -13.68 10.99 -0.51
C ALA A 74 -13.54 12.19 -1.47
N ILE A 75 -14.66 12.65 -2.05
CA ILE A 75 -14.69 13.86 -2.88
C ILE A 75 -14.59 15.12 -2.02
N LEU A 76 -15.30 15.16 -0.89
CA LEU A 76 -15.29 16.29 0.05
C LEU A 76 -13.90 16.56 0.64
N LEU A 77 -13.04 15.54 0.74
CA LEU A 77 -11.64 15.72 1.14
C LEU A 77 -10.90 16.78 0.32
N ARG A 78 -11.29 16.97 -0.95
CA ARG A 78 -10.68 17.98 -1.84
C ARG A 78 -10.82 19.40 -1.31
N ARG A 79 -11.87 19.68 -0.53
CA ARG A 79 -12.09 21.00 0.09
C ARG A 79 -10.95 21.38 1.03
N PHE A 80 -10.30 20.40 1.65
CA PHE A 80 -9.17 20.62 2.56
C PHE A 80 -7.83 20.84 1.84
N PHE A 81 -7.80 20.71 0.50
CA PHE A 81 -6.65 21.10 -0.32
C PHE A 81 -6.81 22.47 -0.98
N ASP A 82 -8.04 22.97 -1.12
CA ASP A 82 -8.29 24.25 -1.77
C ASP A 82 -8.03 25.42 -0.82
N LYS A 83 -7.03 26.24 -1.16
CA LYS A 83 -6.66 27.49 -0.48
C LYS A 83 -7.81 28.51 -0.48
N ASN A 84 -8.70 28.45 -1.47
CA ASN A 84 -9.80 29.39 -1.65
C ASN A 84 -11.13 28.91 -1.07
N SER A 85 -11.19 27.68 -0.56
CA SER A 85 -12.40 27.19 0.10
C SER A 85 -12.64 27.94 1.41
N GLU A 86 -13.88 27.88 1.93
CA GLU A 86 -14.23 28.41 3.26
C GLU A 86 -13.36 27.80 4.40
N TYR A 87 -12.66 26.70 4.13
CA TYR A 87 -11.77 25.98 5.04
C TYR A 87 -10.26 26.28 4.77
N GLY A 88 -9.93 27.04 3.72
CA GLY A 88 -8.56 27.38 3.29
C GLY A 88 -7.95 28.64 3.94
N VAL A 89 -8.64 29.24 4.92
CA VAL A 89 -8.25 30.52 5.54
C VAL A 89 -6.89 30.40 6.25
N GLY A 90 -5.87 31.08 5.73
CA GLY A 90 -4.54 31.19 6.36
C GLY A 90 -3.54 30.08 6.00
N GLY A 91 -3.84 29.30 4.96
CA GLY A 91 -3.06 28.13 4.54
C GLY A 91 -3.90 26.86 4.66
N THR A 92 -3.57 25.84 3.86
CA THR A 92 -4.27 24.55 3.84
C THR A 92 -3.91 23.75 5.09
N CYS A 93 -4.46 24.14 6.24
CA CYS A 93 -4.08 23.64 7.57
C CYS A 93 -4.24 22.11 7.72
N PHE A 94 -5.10 21.49 6.92
CA PHE A 94 -5.31 20.05 6.89
C PHE A 94 -4.69 19.33 5.70
N ALA A 95 -4.08 20.00 4.72
CA ALA A 95 -3.60 19.32 3.50
C ALA A 95 -2.68 18.13 3.78
N LYS A 96 -1.66 18.33 4.64
CA LYS A 96 -0.75 17.24 5.02
C LYS A 96 -1.49 16.11 5.76
N THR A 97 -2.39 16.46 6.67
CA THR A 97 -3.22 15.48 7.39
C THR A 97 -4.13 14.70 6.45
N THR A 98 -4.74 15.37 5.48
CA THR A 98 -5.59 14.76 4.45
C THR A 98 -4.80 13.79 3.59
N ILE A 99 -3.58 14.14 3.16
CA ILE A 99 -2.68 13.22 2.43
C ILE A 99 -2.40 11.97 3.28
N ASN A 100 -2.06 12.14 4.56
CA ASN A 100 -1.78 11.03 5.47
C ASN A 100 -3.00 10.13 5.68
N VAL A 101 -4.19 10.70 5.83
CA VAL A 101 -5.44 9.93 5.97
C VAL A 101 -5.74 9.16 4.69
N ILE A 102 -5.63 9.81 3.52
CA ILE A 102 -5.81 9.15 2.23
C ILE A 102 -4.84 7.97 2.11
N SER A 103 -3.54 8.20 2.36
CA SER A 103 -2.52 7.16 2.34
C SER A 103 -2.88 5.99 3.27
N ALA A 104 -3.19 6.26 4.53
CA ALA A 104 -3.55 5.24 5.51
C ALA A 104 -4.75 4.40 5.09
N VAL A 105 -5.79 5.04 4.53
CA VAL A 105 -6.97 4.32 4.04
C VAL A 105 -6.62 3.47 2.81
N LEU A 106 -5.83 3.99 1.87
CA LEU A 106 -5.41 3.26 0.66
C LEU A 106 -4.56 2.01 0.95
N LYS A 107 -3.88 1.94 2.10
CA LYS A 107 -3.17 0.73 2.56
C LYS A 107 -4.10 -0.45 2.85
N THR A 108 -5.37 -0.17 3.15
CA THR A 108 -6.36 -1.19 3.55
C THR A 108 -7.35 -1.55 2.44
N LEU A 109 -7.40 -0.75 1.36
CA LEU A 109 -8.42 -0.90 0.34
C LEU A 109 -7.99 -1.82 -0.81
N PRO A 110 -8.83 -2.79 -1.20
CA PRO A 110 -8.64 -3.53 -2.44
C PRO A 110 -8.89 -2.61 -3.65
N THR A 111 -8.45 -3.05 -4.82
CA THR A 111 -8.62 -2.31 -6.08
C THR A 111 -10.10 -2.23 -6.44
N ASN A 112 -10.70 -1.04 -6.31
CA ASN A 112 -12.10 -0.78 -6.63
C ASN A 112 -12.34 0.71 -6.92
N ASP A 113 -13.57 1.08 -7.26
CA ASP A 113 -13.91 2.46 -7.61
C ASP A 113 -13.68 3.43 -6.45
N PHE A 114 -13.93 3.02 -5.20
CA PHE A 114 -13.74 3.88 -4.03
C PHE A 114 -12.25 4.16 -3.78
N GLN A 115 -11.41 3.13 -3.82
CA GLN A 115 -9.95 3.25 -3.77
C GLN A 115 -9.45 4.21 -4.87
N LYS A 116 -9.93 4.03 -6.09
CA LYS A 116 -9.54 4.88 -7.22
C LYS A 116 -9.95 6.34 -7.01
N VAL A 117 -11.19 6.61 -6.60
CA VAL A 117 -11.69 7.97 -6.34
C VAL A 117 -10.87 8.64 -5.24
N LEU A 118 -10.54 7.90 -4.18
CA LEU A 118 -9.73 8.39 -3.08
C LEU A 118 -8.29 8.68 -3.50
N ALA A 119 -7.68 7.79 -4.30
CA ALA A 119 -6.33 7.99 -4.84
C ALA A 119 -6.28 9.19 -5.82
N ASP A 120 -7.29 9.35 -6.69
CA ASP A 120 -7.40 10.49 -7.61
C ASP A 120 -7.52 11.83 -6.87
N THR A 121 -8.01 11.83 -5.63
CA THR A 121 -8.10 13.06 -4.81
C THR A 121 -6.71 13.64 -4.50
N LEU A 122 -5.63 12.84 -4.47
CA LEU A 122 -4.27 13.33 -4.25
C LEU A 122 -3.79 14.32 -5.32
N ARG A 123 -4.37 14.30 -6.53
CA ARG A 123 -4.10 15.27 -7.59
C ARG A 123 -4.46 16.70 -7.22
N PHE A 124 -5.40 16.88 -6.29
CA PHE A 124 -5.83 18.20 -5.85
C PHE A 124 -4.96 18.75 -4.72
N SER A 125 -3.87 18.07 -4.35
CA SER A 125 -2.90 18.57 -3.37
C SER A 125 -2.45 20.00 -3.73
N PRO A 126 -2.24 20.88 -2.73
CA PRO A 126 -1.89 22.27 -2.98
C PRO A 126 -0.62 22.37 -3.83
N ASP A 127 -0.70 23.09 -4.94
CA ASP A 127 0.40 23.27 -5.91
C ASP A 127 0.94 21.94 -6.49
N GLY A 128 0.19 20.83 -6.36
CA GLY A 128 0.64 19.50 -6.76
C GLY A 128 1.79 18.96 -5.89
N ASP A 129 1.90 19.41 -4.63
CA ASP A 129 2.99 19.02 -3.74
C ASP A 129 2.61 17.78 -2.90
N LEU A 130 3.28 16.68 -3.19
CA LEU A 130 3.30 15.43 -2.44
C LEU A 130 4.74 15.03 -2.07
N LYS A 131 5.64 15.99 -1.89
CA LYS A 131 7.03 15.74 -1.53
C LYS A 131 7.13 15.00 -0.21
N ASN A 132 7.98 13.98 -0.17
CA ASN A 132 8.22 13.15 1.02
C ASN A 132 6.94 12.56 1.63
N ALA A 133 5.87 12.39 0.83
CA ALA A 133 4.66 11.74 1.29
C ALA A 133 4.91 10.24 1.51
N ASP A 134 4.37 9.70 2.60
CA ASP A 134 4.37 8.26 2.89
C ASP A 134 3.19 7.61 2.18
N PHE A 135 3.46 6.76 1.21
CA PHE A 135 2.52 5.89 0.53
C PHE A 135 2.94 4.42 0.62
N GLN A 136 3.67 4.04 1.68
CA GLN A 136 4.15 2.67 1.85
C GLN A 136 2.99 1.69 1.90
N GLY A 137 3.00 0.65 1.05
CA GLY A 137 1.92 -0.34 0.94
C GLY A 137 0.58 0.20 0.40
N ALA A 138 0.51 1.47 -0.02
CA ALA A 138 -0.74 2.05 -0.49
C ALA A 138 -1.16 1.46 -1.85
N ASN A 139 -2.45 1.19 -2.01
CA ASN A 139 -3.01 0.86 -3.31
C ASN A 139 -3.37 2.13 -4.08
N LEU A 140 -2.53 2.49 -5.05
CA LEU A 140 -2.69 3.65 -5.95
C LEU A 140 -3.07 3.22 -7.37
N SER A 141 -3.50 1.97 -7.54
CA SER A 141 -3.79 1.40 -8.85
C SER A 141 -4.79 2.26 -9.63
N LYS A 142 -4.50 2.45 -10.92
CA LYS A 142 -5.28 3.24 -11.89
C LYS A 142 -5.47 4.73 -11.53
N ALA A 143 -4.75 5.24 -10.53
CA ALA A 143 -4.86 6.65 -10.14
C ALA A 143 -4.27 7.60 -11.19
N PHE A 144 -4.84 8.80 -11.29
CA PHE A 144 -4.40 9.85 -12.20
C PHE A 144 -3.58 10.92 -11.47
N LEU A 145 -2.26 10.79 -11.52
CA LEU A 145 -1.30 11.60 -10.76
C LEU A 145 -0.24 12.26 -11.66
N ALA A 146 -0.65 12.66 -12.87
CA ALA A 146 0.23 13.31 -13.84
C ALA A 146 0.57 14.76 -13.44
N ASN A 147 1.79 15.21 -13.75
CA ASN A 147 2.33 16.54 -13.43
C ASN A 147 2.38 16.89 -11.94
N ILE A 148 2.48 15.90 -11.05
CA ILE A 148 2.57 16.11 -9.60
C ILE A 148 4.04 16.07 -9.16
N ASP A 149 4.39 16.86 -8.15
CA ASP A 149 5.69 16.82 -7.49
C ASP A 149 5.65 15.86 -6.29
N MET A 150 6.28 14.70 -6.47
CA MET A 150 6.40 13.61 -5.50
C MET A 150 7.89 13.36 -5.17
N LYS A 151 8.73 14.40 -5.25
CA LYS A 151 10.15 14.28 -4.92
C LYS A 151 10.32 13.66 -3.52
N GLY A 152 11.11 12.59 -3.43
CA GLY A 152 11.39 11.89 -2.17
C GLY A 152 10.21 11.16 -1.54
N ALA A 153 9.07 11.04 -2.23
CA ALA A 153 7.94 10.24 -1.73
C ALA A 153 8.32 8.76 -1.56
N ASP A 154 7.65 8.09 -0.63
CA ASP A 154 7.91 6.70 -0.28
C ASP A 154 6.77 5.79 -0.74
N PHE A 155 7.03 5.01 -1.79
CA PHE A 155 6.15 4.00 -2.35
C PHE A 155 6.64 2.58 -2.04
N PHE A 156 7.39 2.37 -0.95
CA PHE A 156 7.80 1.03 -0.53
C PHE A 156 6.60 0.08 -0.56
N GLN A 157 6.65 -0.96 -1.41
CA GLN A 157 5.59 -1.97 -1.61
C GLN A 157 4.22 -1.44 -2.02
N ALA A 158 4.13 -0.20 -2.50
CA ALA A 158 2.89 0.35 -3.03
C ALA A 158 2.48 -0.36 -4.34
N ASN A 159 1.17 -0.43 -4.59
CA ASN A 159 0.64 -0.88 -5.87
C ASN A 159 0.30 0.33 -6.75
N LEU A 160 1.09 0.55 -7.80
CA LEU A 160 0.96 1.63 -8.78
C LEU A 160 0.46 1.11 -10.15
N SER A 161 -0.18 -0.07 -10.17
CA SER A 161 -0.60 -0.71 -11.42
C SER A 161 -1.58 0.16 -12.19
N GLY A 162 -1.23 0.53 -13.43
CA GLY A 162 -2.03 1.38 -14.31
C GLY A 162 -2.08 2.85 -13.90
N THR A 163 -1.32 3.26 -12.87
CA THR A 163 -1.25 4.65 -12.44
C THR A 163 -0.62 5.52 -13.52
N SER A 164 -1.16 6.72 -13.73
CA SER A 164 -0.61 7.70 -14.66
C SER A 164 0.23 8.72 -13.89
N LEU A 165 1.56 8.59 -13.97
CA LEU A 165 2.58 9.49 -13.39
C LEU A 165 3.33 10.25 -14.50
N ARG A 166 2.64 10.54 -15.60
CA ARG A 166 3.20 11.26 -16.76
C ARG A 166 3.68 12.63 -16.34
N ASP A 167 4.89 12.98 -16.79
CA ASP A 167 5.53 14.28 -16.53
C ASP A 167 5.63 14.64 -15.02
N ALA A 168 5.53 13.65 -14.12
CA ALA A 168 5.65 13.85 -12.67
C ALA A 168 7.12 14.10 -12.27
N VAL A 169 7.32 14.81 -11.17
CA VAL A 169 8.64 14.97 -10.53
C VAL A 169 8.76 13.91 -9.44
N LEU A 170 9.59 12.90 -9.68
CA LEU A 170 9.80 11.71 -8.86
C LEU A 170 11.31 11.53 -8.57
N ASP A 171 12.05 12.63 -8.54
CA ASP A 171 13.46 12.62 -8.16
C ASP A 171 13.59 12.06 -6.73
N GLU A 172 14.57 11.19 -6.51
CA GLU A 172 14.87 10.57 -5.21
C GLU A 172 13.69 9.77 -4.58
N THR A 173 12.65 9.45 -5.36
CA THR A 173 11.48 8.68 -4.88
C THR A 173 11.84 7.21 -4.61
N ILE A 174 11.26 6.63 -3.56
CA ILE A 174 11.46 5.23 -3.17
C ILE A 174 10.36 4.36 -3.77
N PHE A 175 10.71 3.52 -4.74
CA PHE A 175 9.86 2.49 -5.32
C PHE A 175 10.29 1.07 -4.88
N TYR A 176 11.04 0.96 -3.78
CA TYR A 176 11.58 -0.30 -3.29
C TYR A 176 10.45 -1.35 -3.14
N GLU A 177 10.61 -2.50 -3.80
CA GLU A 177 9.62 -3.60 -3.81
C GLU A 177 8.19 -3.23 -4.26
N SER A 178 7.98 -2.11 -4.92
CA SER A 178 6.66 -1.69 -5.41
C SER A 178 6.22 -2.44 -6.68
N ILE A 179 4.93 -2.37 -6.99
CA ILE A 179 4.32 -3.00 -8.17
C ILE A 179 3.90 -1.92 -9.17
N LEU A 180 4.47 -1.92 -10.37
CA LEU A 180 4.24 -0.91 -11.40
C LEU A 180 3.70 -1.51 -12.72
N ILE A 181 2.67 -2.35 -12.69
CA ILE A 181 2.17 -2.98 -13.93
C ILE A 181 1.42 -1.96 -14.78
N GLY A 182 1.88 -1.67 -15.99
CA GLY A 182 1.24 -0.75 -16.92
C GLY A 182 1.27 0.72 -16.45
N THR A 183 2.14 1.05 -15.49
CA THR A 183 2.31 2.41 -14.99
C THR A 183 2.88 3.30 -16.09
N LYS A 184 2.34 4.51 -16.24
CA LYS A 184 2.78 5.48 -17.25
C LYS A 184 3.70 6.51 -16.62
N LEU A 185 4.99 6.44 -16.93
CA LEU A 185 6.05 7.33 -16.45
C LEU A 185 6.70 8.11 -17.60
N ASN A 186 6.03 8.21 -18.75
CA ASN A 186 6.56 8.94 -19.89
C ASN A 186 6.79 10.42 -19.52
N GLY A 187 7.97 10.94 -19.82
CA GLY A 187 8.39 12.31 -19.48
C GLY A 187 8.67 12.58 -18.00
N ALA A 188 8.53 11.59 -17.11
CA ALA A 188 8.76 11.78 -15.68
C ALA A 188 10.24 12.06 -15.36
N LYS A 189 10.50 12.84 -14.31
CA LYS A 189 11.84 13.05 -13.74
C LYS A 189 12.04 12.06 -12.61
N LEU A 190 12.98 11.14 -12.73
CA LEU A 190 13.21 10.01 -11.83
C LEU A 190 14.68 9.93 -11.39
N ARG A 191 15.34 11.10 -11.26
CA ARG A 191 16.77 11.13 -10.96
C ARG A 191 17.01 10.57 -9.57
N GLY A 192 17.87 9.55 -9.47
CA GLY A 192 18.13 8.89 -8.19
C GLY A 192 16.96 8.07 -7.62
N ALA A 193 15.90 7.81 -8.39
CA ALA A 193 14.78 7.00 -7.93
C ALA A 193 15.21 5.55 -7.65
N ASN A 194 14.66 4.96 -6.59
CA ASN A 194 15.01 3.61 -6.16
C ASN A 194 13.95 2.57 -6.52
N PHE A 195 14.14 1.86 -7.63
CA PHE A 195 13.33 0.72 -8.08
C PHE A 195 13.91 -0.64 -7.66
N THR A 196 14.79 -0.69 -6.65
CA THR A 196 15.36 -1.96 -6.19
C THR A 196 14.25 -2.96 -5.85
N SER A 197 14.37 -4.19 -6.35
CA SER A 197 13.40 -5.27 -6.18
C SER A 197 11.97 -4.95 -6.64
N ALA A 198 11.76 -3.89 -7.42
CA ALA A 198 10.44 -3.50 -7.93
C ALA A 198 9.99 -4.40 -9.09
N MET A 199 8.67 -4.49 -9.27
CA MET A 199 8.06 -5.15 -10.42
C MET A 199 7.63 -4.12 -11.46
N LEU A 200 8.21 -4.24 -12.65
CA LEU A 200 7.98 -3.35 -13.78
C LEU A 200 7.51 -4.19 -14.98
N GLU A 201 6.19 -4.38 -15.12
CA GLU A 201 5.61 -4.98 -16.32
C GLU A 201 4.91 -3.91 -17.16
N LYS A 202 5.22 -3.81 -18.46
CA LYS A 202 4.57 -2.85 -19.40
C LYS A 202 4.65 -1.39 -18.95
N VAL A 203 5.70 -1.03 -18.21
CA VAL A 203 5.95 0.35 -17.79
C VAL A 203 6.40 1.18 -18.97
N ASP A 204 5.84 2.38 -19.11
CA ASP A 204 6.23 3.34 -20.12
C ASP A 204 7.19 4.38 -19.51
N PHE A 205 8.49 4.24 -19.75
CA PHE A 205 9.53 5.22 -19.38
C PHE A 205 9.94 6.12 -20.55
N LYS A 206 9.14 6.24 -21.61
CA LYS A 206 9.51 7.06 -22.78
C LYS A 206 9.88 8.47 -22.38
N LYS A 207 11.06 8.94 -22.80
CA LYS A 207 11.56 10.30 -22.50
C LYS A 207 11.67 10.62 -21.02
N ALA A 208 11.63 9.63 -20.13
CA ALA A 208 11.85 9.84 -18.71
C ALA A 208 13.33 10.09 -18.43
N ASP A 209 13.63 10.85 -17.38
CA ASP A 209 15.00 11.01 -16.89
C ASP A 209 15.27 10.05 -15.73
N LEU A 210 15.96 8.95 -16.02
CA LEU A 210 16.33 7.91 -15.06
C LEU A 210 17.76 8.08 -14.52
N SER A 211 18.38 9.25 -14.68
CA SER A 211 19.79 9.43 -14.29
C SER A 211 20.02 9.02 -12.84
N LYS A 212 21.00 8.16 -12.56
CA LYS A 212 21.32 7.61 -11.23
C LYS A 212 20.22 6.76 -10.59
N ALA A 213 19.21 6.34 -11.34
CA ALA A 213 18.20 5.43 -10.84
C ALA A 213 18.79 4.04 -10.53
N ARG A 214 18.11 3.32 -9.64
CA ARG A 214 18.54 2.05 -9.08
C ARG A 214 17.51 0.96 -9.38
N PHE A 215 17.88 -0.07 -10.12
CA PHE A 215 17.02 -1.19 -10.53
C PHE A 215 17.56 -2.54 -10.04
N GLU A 216 18.37 -2.55 -8.97
CA GLU A 216 18.97 -3.78 -8.48
C GLU A 216 17.90 -4.82 -8.14
N ASN A 217 18.08 -6.06 -8.61
CA ASN A 217 17.10 -7.14 -8.45
C ASN A 217 15.68 -6.84 -8.96
N ALA A 218 15.48 -5.80 -9.80
CA ALA A 218 14.18 -5.47 -10.34
C ALA A 218 13.76 -6.45 -11.45
N PHE A 219 12.45 -6.59 -11.64
CA PHE A 219 11.85 -7.42 -12.69
C PHE A 219 11.29 -6.52 -13.79
N LEU A 220 11.85 -6.59 -14.99
CA LEU A 220 11.49 -5.75 -16.13
C LEU A 220 10.94 -6.59 -17.27
N LYS A 221 9.63 -6.51 -17.52
CA LYS A 221 8.95 -7.24 -18.59
C LYS A 221 8.19 -6.29 -19.50
N ASN A 222 8.51 -6.26 -20.79
CA ASN A 222 7.89 -5.38 -21.78
C ASN A 222 7.95 -3.89 -21.41
N VAL A 223 9.01 -3.45 -20.73
CA VAL A 223 9.23 -2.06 -20.35
C VAL A 223 9.75 -1.27 -21.55
N ASP A 224 9.28 -0.03 -21.72
CA ASP A 224 9.68 0.84 -22.83
C ASP A 224 10.55 2.01 -22.35
N PHE A 225 11.85 1.92 -22.64
CA PHE A 225 12.86 2.95 -22.35
C PHE A 225 13.14 3.89 -23.53
N THR A 226 12.29 3.93 -24.56
CA THR A 226 12.57 4.69 -25.79
C THR A 226 12.76 6.18 -25.50
N GLY A 227 13.97 6.68 -25.78
CA GLY A 227 14.33 8.09 -25.55
C GLY A 227 14.51 8.48 -24.08
N ALA A 228 14.53 7.53 -23.15
CA ALA A 228 14.85 7.80 -21.75
C ALA A 228 16.33 8.20 -21.59
N ILE A 229 16.61 9.05 -20.60
CA ILE A 229 17.98 9.41 -20.20
C ILE A 229 18.42 8.40 -19.13
N ILE A 230 19.50 7.66 -19.39
CA ILE A 230 19.92 6.51 -18.57
C ILE A 230 21.39 6.63 -18.17
N THR A 231 21.79 7.80 -17.67
CA THR A 231 23.15 8.06 -17.19
C THR A 231 23.33 7.50 -15.78
N ASP A 232 24.43 6.76 -15.55
CA ASP A 232 24.80 6.19 -14.23
C ASP A 232 23.71 5.32 -13.57
N VAL A 233 22.94 4.57 -14.35
CA VAL A 233 21.86 3.71 -13.82
C VAL A 233 22.40 2.34 -13.43
N CYS A 234 21.98 1.86 -12.26
CA CYS A 234 22.37 0.54 -11.76
C CYS A 234 21.32 -0.51 -12.12
N PHE A 235 21.73 -1.58 -12.80
CA PHE A 235 20.88 -2.72 -13.16
C PHE A 235 21.39 -4.04 -12.57
N ASP A 236 22.18 -3.99 -11.50
CA ASP A 236 22.80 -5.18 -10.92
C ASP A 236 21.75 -6.23 -10.57
N ASN A 237 21.91 -7.43 -11.12
CA ASN A 237 20.97 -8.55 -10.94
C ASN A 237 19.53 -8.26 -11.40
N ALA A 238 19.29 -7.27 -12.25
CA ALA A 238 17.98 -7.04 -12.85
C ALA A 238 17.62 -8.13 -13.88
N TYR A 239 16.34 -8.50 -13.93
CA TYR A 239 15.79 -9.49 -14.85
C TYR A 239 14.98 -8.82 -15.95
N GLY A 240 15.13 -9.27 -17.19
CA GLY A 240 14.60 -8.57 -18.36
C GLY A 240 14.00 -9.49 -19.42
N TYR A 241 12.82 -9.16 -19.94
CA TYR A 241 12.25 -9.80 -21.13
C TYR A 241 11.38 -8.83 -21.94
N GLY A 242 11.57 -8.77 -23.26
CA GLY A 242 10.72 -7.98 -24.17
C GLY A 242 10.82 -6.46 -24.01
N ASN A 243 11.85 -5.98 -23.29
CA ASN A 243 12.07 -4.55 -23.08
C ASN A 243 12.52 -3.86 -24.37
N LYS A 244 12.16 -2.59 -24.53
CA LYS A 244 12.47 -1.76 -25.70
C LYS A 244 13.29 -0.53 -25.29
N GLY A 245 14.05 0.04 -26.21
CA GLY A 245 14.88 1.21 -25.96
C GLY A 245 16.36 0.91 -26.16
N CYS A 246 17.22 1.44 -25.29
CA CYS A 246 18.66 1.39 -25.44
C CYS A 246 19.21 -0.06 -25.43
N PRO A 247 19.78 -0.56 -26.54
CA PRO A 247 20.26 -1.95 -26.64
C PRO A 247 21.34 -2.31 -25.61
N ASP A 248 22.22 -1.35 -25.30
CA ASP A 248 23.34 -1.56 -24.37
C ASP A 248 22.88 -1.93 -22.96
N ILE A 249 21.69 -1.48 -22.56
CA ILE A 249 21.06 -1.80 -21.27
C ILE A 249 20.28 -3.10 -21.35
N ILE A 250 19.53 -3.30 -22.43
CA ILE A 250 18.70 -4.51 -22.62
C ILE A 250 19.57 -5.77 -22.57
N ASN A 251 20.79 -5.69 -23.10
CA ASN A 251 21.76 -6.80 -23.09
C ASN A 251 22.35 -7.11 -21.70
N GLN A 252 22.22 -6.22 -20.71
CA GLN A 252 22.72 -6.44 -19.34
C GLN A 252 21.75 -7.27 -18.49
N PHE A 253 20.49 -7.41 -18.91
CA PHE A 253 19.49 -8.11 -18.13
C PHE A 253 19.68 -9.61 -18.15
N LYS A 254 19.53 -10.24 -16.98
CA LYS A 254 19.39 -11.69 -16.89
C LYS A 254 18.07 -12.09 -17.54
N SER A 255 18.09 -13.17 -18.32
CA SER A 255 16.85 -13.76 -18.83
C SER A 255 15.97 -14.19 -17.66
N LEU A 256 14.68 -13.88 -17.72
CA LEU A 256 13.70 -14.45 -16.80
C LEU A 256 13.73 -15.99 -16.93
N PRO A 257 13.84 -16.76 -15.84
CA PRO A 257 13.66 -18.20 -15.90
C PRO A 257 12.28 -18.49 -16.46
N ASN A 258 12.22 -19.52 -17.30
CA ASN A 258 11.06 -19.90 -18.08
C ASN A 258 10.01 -20.54 -17.16
N LEU A 259 9.34 -19.72 -16.35
CA LEU A 259 8.34 -20.17 -15.38
C LEU A 259 7.02 -20.32 -16.09
N ASN A 260 6.47 -21.53 -16.06
CA ASN A 260 5.04 -21.70 -16.27
C ASN A 260 4.31 -20.74 -15.35
N SER A 261 3.35 -19.99 -15.88
CA SER A 261 2.66 -18.92 -15.16
C SER A 261 1.85 -19.40 -13.96
N ASN A 262 1.81 -20.69 -13.64
CA ASN A 262 0.88 -21.25 -12.66
C ASN A 262 1.57 -21.57 -11.32
N ILE A 263 1.01 -21.05 -10.22
CA ILE A 263 1.36 -21.45 -8.85
C ILE A 263 0.23 -22.31 -8.30
N PHE A 264 0.53 -23.49 -7.78
CA PHE A 264 -0.48 -24.32 -7.12
C PHE A 264 -0.77 -23.81 -5.70
N ILE A 265 -2.05 -23.61 -5.38
CA ILE A 265 -2.49 -23.18 -4.05
C ILE A 265 -3.17 -24.34 -3.31
N SER A 266 -2.59 -24.69 -2.17
CA SER A 266 -3.11 -25.70 -1.24
C SER A 266 -3.67 -25.05 0.02
N LYS A 267 -4.99 -25.10 0.21
CA LYS A 267 -5.69 -24.50 1.36
C LYS A 267 -6.79 -25.40 1.95
N PRO A 268 -7.17 -25.23 3.22
CA PRO A 268 -8.32 -25.92 3.81
C PRO A 268 -9.61 -25.67 3.03
N GLY A 269 -10.54 -26.64 3.07
CA GLY A 269 -11.82 -26.55 2.37
C GLY A 269 -12.82 -25.55 2.98
N VAL A 270 -12.68 -25.29 4.28
CA VAL A 270 -13.48 -24.32 5.02
C VAL A 270 -12.51 -23.32 5.63
N LEU A 271 -12.78 -22.03 5.40
CA LEU A 271 -11.95 -20.92 5.87
C LEU A 271 -12.81 -19.94 6.68
N ASP A 272 -12.26 -19.41 7.75
CA ASP A 272 -12.86 -18.26 8.42
C ASP A 272 -12.71 -16.97 7.57
N VAL A 273 -13.39 -15.89 7.95
CA VAL A 273 -13.37 -14.61 7.20
C VAL A 273 -11.94 -14.06 7.06
N ARG A 274 -11.11 -14.18 8.10
CA ARG A 274 -9.73 -13.66 8.11
C ARG A 274 -8.83 -14.51 7.23
N GLN A 275 -8.94 -15.83 7.33
CA GLN A 275 -8.22 -16.80 6.52
C GLN A 275 -8.57 -16.64 5.04
N ASN A 276 -9.86 -16.48 4.73
CA ASN A 276 -10.31 -16.26 3.36
C ASN A 276 -9.76 -14.96 2.79
N HIS A 277 -9.86 -13.85 3.54
CA HIS A 277 -9.26 -12.57 3.13
C HIS A 277 -7.75 -12.68 2.92
N PHE A 278 -7.04 -13.43 3.78
CA PHE A 278 -5.60 -13.62 3.64
C PHE A 278 -5.24 -14.44 2.40
N VAL A 279 -5.96 -15.53 2.13
CA VAL A 279 -5.77 -16.32 0.91
C VAL A 279 -6.04 -15.46 -0.33
N GLN A 280 -7.13 -14.68 -0.34
CA GLN A 280 -7.45 -13.79 -1.46
C GLN A 280 -6.35 -12.74 -1.68
N ASN A 281 -5.83 -12.13 -0.62
CA ASN A 281 -4.70 -11.20 -0.74
C ASN A 281 -3.46 -11.86 -1.39
N VAL A 282 -3.15 -13.11 -1.03
CA VAL A 282 -2.03 -13.85 -1.64
C VAL A 282 -2.32 -14.19 -3.09
N ILE A 283 -3.56 -14.57 -3.44
CA ILE A 283 -3.96 -14.82 -4.83
C ILE A 283 -3.87 -13.54 -5.66
N GLU A 284 -4.42 -12.43 -5.16
CA GLU A 284 -4.32 -11.11 -5.80
C GLU A 284 -2.85 -10.68 -5.95
N LEU A 285 -2.00 -11.00 -4.97
CA LEU A 285 -0.57 -10.78 -5.07
C LEU A 285 0.00 -11.62 -6.22
N ILE A 286 -0.25 -12.92 -6.29
CA ILE A 286 0.19 -13.81 -7.38
C ILE A 286 -0.28 -13.30 -8.76
N ASP A 287 -1.55 -12.90 -8.85
CA ASP A 287 -2.12 -12.31 -10.07
C ASP A 287 -1.43 -11.00 -10.44
N SER A 288 -1.04 -10.19 -9.45
CA SER A 288 -0.20 -9.01 -9.66
C SER A 288 1.21 -9.36 -10.14
N PHE A 289 1.74 -10.56 -9.85
CA PHE A 289 2.99 -11.03 -10.45
C PHE A 289 2.81 -11.53 -11.91
N GLY A 290 1.60 -11.46 -12.48
CA GLY A 290 1.28 -12.00 -13.81
C GLY A 290 1.29 -13.53 -13.86
N LEU A 291 1.19 -14.15 -12.68
CA LEU A 291 1.04 -15.59 -12.48
C LEU A 291 -0.44 -15.90 -12.28
N SER A 292 -0.80 -17.17 -12.25
CA SER A 292 -2.16 -17.66 -12.06
C SER A 292 -2.18 -18.67 -10.94
N ALA A 293 -2.99 -18.41 -9.92
CA ALA A 293 -3.23 -19.36 -8.84
C ALA A 293 -4.09 -20.52 -9.36
N LEU A 294 -3.56 -21.75 -9.35
CA LEU A 294 -4.31 -22.95 -9.64
C LEU A 294 -4.73 -23.65 -8.34
N GLU A 295 -6.03 -23.86 -8.20
CA GLU A 295 -6.63 -24.60 -7.10
C GLU A 295 -7.22 -25.93 -7.58
N TYR A 296 -7.40 -26.86 -6.64
CA TYR A 296 -8.19 -28.06 -6.84
C TYR A 296 -9.41 -28.05 -5.92
N ASN A 297 -10.61 -28.15 -6.50
CA ASN A 297 -11.84 -28.10 -5.73
C ASN A 297 -11.97 -29.35 -4.83
N ARG A 298 -12.31 -29.12 -3.56
CA ARG A 298 -12.43 -30.18 -2.57
C ARG A 298 -13.60 -31.13 -2.87
N SER A 299 -14.63 -30.69 -3.59
CA SER A 299 -15.71 -31.56 -4.09
C SER A 299 -15.21 -32.67 -5.03
N ASP A 300 -14.07 -32.47 -5.68
CA ASP A 300 -13.59 -33.35 -6.76
C ASP A 300 -12.69 -34.50 -6.26
N TYR A 301 -12.48 -34.60 -4.93
CA TYR A 301 -11.69 -35.65 -4.29
C TYR A 301 -12.41 -37.00 -4.20
N SER A 302 -13.74 -37.01 -4.28
CA SER A 302 -14.56 -38.24 -4.24
C SER A 302 -14.47 -39.08 -5.51
N ASN A 303 -13.83 -38.56 -6.58
CA ASN A 303 -13.68 -39.24 -7.85
C ASN A 303 -12.55 -40.28 -7.83
N THR A 304 -12.75 -41.42 -8.50
CA THR A 304 -11.83 -42.58 -8.56
C THR A 304 -10.42 -42.31 -9.14
N ASN A 305 -10.08 -41.06 -9.49
CA ASN A 305 -8.78 -40.64 -10.05
C ASN A 305 -8.27 -39.30 -9.48
N ALA A 306 -8.75 -38.86 -8.32
CA ALA A 306 -8.42 -37.54 -7.76
C ALA A 306 -6.91 -37.30 -7.63
N LEU A 307 -6.16 -38.25 -7.07
CA LEU A 307 -4.71 -38.11 -6.85
C LEU A 307 -3.92 -37.93 -8.16
N SER A 308 -4.25 -38.68 -9.21
CA SER A 308 -3.60 -38.54 -10.51
C SER A 308 -3.89 -37.17 -11.15
N LYS A 309 -5.13 -36.66 -11.00
CA LYS A 309 -5.50 -35.32 -11.49
C LYS A 309 -4.78 -34.21 -10.74
N ILE A 310 -4.68 -34.33 -9.42
CA ILE A 310 -3.94 -33.37 -8.57
C ILE A 310 -2.47 -33.38 -8.95
N ALA A 311 -1.85 -34.56 -9.06
CA ALA A 311 -0.45 -34.69 -9.49
C ALA A 311 -0.20 -34.04 -10.86
N LYS A 312 -1.09 -34.24 -11.84
CA LYS A 312 -1.00 -33.58 -13.16
C LYS A 312 -1.09 -32.06 -13.06
N LYS A 313 -1.99 -31.52 -12.22
CA LYS A 313 -2.08 -30.06 -12.01
C LYS A 313 -0.82 -29.51 -11.34
N ILE A 314 -0.35 -30.13 -10.26
CA ILE A 314 0.89 -29.71 -9.58
C ILE A 314 2.08 -29.77 -10.53
N HIS A 315 2.16 -30.80 -11.38
CA HIS A 315 3.22 -30.92 -12.38
C HIS A 315 3.26 -29.73 -13.35
N SER A 316 2.09 -29.24 -13.79
CA SER A 316 1.95 -28.08 -14.66
C SER A 316 2.30 -26.73 -14.01
N CYS A 317 2.41 -26.69 -12.67
CA CYS A 317 2.76 -25.49 -11.92
C CYS A 317 4.28 -25.32 -11.79
N SER A 318 4.74 -24.08 -11.77
CA SER A 318 6.15 -23.75 -11.53
C SER A 318 6.50 -23.86 -10.05
N ALA A 319 5.59 -23.46 -9.17
CA ALA A 319 5.79 -23.44 -7.74
C ALA A 319 4.51 -23.81 -6.97
N PHE A 320 4.64 -23.96 -5.66
CA PHE A 320 3.59 -24.46 -4.78
C PHE A 320 3.51 -23.62 -3.50
N ILE A 321 2.31 -23.21 -3.10
CA ILE A 321 2.06 -22.52 -1.83
C ILE A 321 1.03 -23.30 -1.03
N ALA A 322 1.34 -23.59 0.24
CA ALA A 322 0.44 -24.26 1.16
C ALA A 322 0.13 -23.39 2.39
N PHE A 323 -1.14 -23.34 2.75
CA PHE A 323 -1.64 -22.66 3.95
C PHE A 323 -1.89 -23.66 5.08
N GLY A 324 -1.06 -23.61 6.12
CA GLY A 324 -1.21 -24.35 7.36
C GLY A 324 -2.05 -23.56 8.38
N PHE A 325 -3.36 -23.46 8.15
CA PHE A 325 -4.28 -22.82 9.09
C PHE A 325 -4.80 -23.80 10.16
N LYS A 326 -5.22 -23.24 11.29
CA LYS A 326 -6.03 -23.91 12.32
C LYS A 326 -7.36 -24.37 11.73
N SER A 327 -7.41 -25.65 11.37
CA SER A 327 -8.55 -26.23 10.63
C SER A 327 -9.30 -27.26 11.45
N ILE A 328 -8.58 -28.13 12.15
CA ILE A 328 -9.17 -29.21 12.95
C ILE A 328 -8.78 -28.98 14.41
N HIS A 329 -9.76 -28.85 15.30
CA HIS A 329 -9.53 -28.75 16.74
C HIS A 329 -9.75 -30.10 17.41
N ILE A 330 -8.70 -30.68 17.98
CA ILE A 330 -8.78 -31.94 18.73
C ILE A 330 -8.91 -31.61 20.21
N ASN A 331 -10.06 -31.96 20.79
CA ASN A 331 -10.29 -31.76 22.22
C ASN A 331 -9.42 -32.71 23.06
N ASP A 332 -9.51 -34.01 22.77
CA ASP A 332 -8.70 -35.07 23.38
C ASP A 332 -8.47 -36.18 22.32
N GLY A 333 -7.22 -36.65 22.20
CA GLY A 333 -6.88 -37.70 21.26
C GLY A 333 -5.46 -38.25 21.45
N VAL A 334 -5.11 -39.26 20.65
CA VAL A 334 -3.76 -39.82 20.62
C VAL A 334 -3.21 -39.72 19.20
N PHE A 335 -2.07 -39.05 19.05
CA PHE A 335 -1.34 -38.97 17.79
C PHE A 335 -0.60 -40.28 17.52
N ARG A 336 -0.68 -40.80 16.30
CA ARG A 336 0.04 -42.01 15.84
C ARG A 336 0.05 -43.15 16.88
N TYR A 337 -1.15 -43.56 17.28
CA TYR A 337 -1.36 -44.65 18.24
C TYR A 337 -0.57 -45.91 17.86
N SER A 338 0.04 -46.55 18.86
CA SER A 338 0.90 -47.73 18.73
C SER A 338 2.17 -47.52 17.88
N THR A 339 2.69 -46.29 17.84
CA THR A 339 3.99 -45.99 17.20
C THR A 339 4.96 -45.36 18.19
N LYS A 340 6.25 -45.25 17.81
CA LYS A 340 7.27 -44.60 18.62
C LYS A 340 7.01 -43.10 18.85
N ASP A 341 6.21 -42.49 17.99
CA ASP A 341 5.86 -41.06 18.06
C ASP A 341 4.50 -40.84 18.75
N GLU A 342 4.02 -41.84 19.49
CA GLU A 342 2.75 -41.74 20.19
C GLU A 342 2.79 -40.60 21.22
N ARG A 343 1.84 -39.66 21.08
CA ARG A 343 1.66 -38.58 22.07
C ARG A 343 0.19 -38.28 22.29
N ILE A 344 -0.15 -37.93 23.53
CA ILE A 344 -1.50 -37.49 23.89
C ILE A 344 -1.64 -36.05 23.38
N ILE A 345 -2.68 -35.83 22.57
CA ILE A 345 -3.07 -34.51 22.09
C ILE A 345 -4.23 -34.01 22.97
N LYS A 346 -4.09 -32.80 23.53
CA LYS A 346 -5.17 -32.12 24.27
C LYS A 346 -5.28 -30.67 23.82
N GLN A 347 -6.46 -30.27 23.33
CA GLN A 347 -6.74 -28.92 22.87
C GLN A 347 -5.71 -28.40 21.83
N GLU A 348 -5.30 -29.25 20.88
CA GLU A 348 -4.39 -28.85 19.80
C GLU A 348 -5.14 -28.65 18.48
N PHE A 349 -4.59 -27.77 17.65
CA PHE A 349 -5.03 -27.61 16.28
C PHE A 349 -4.15 -28.42 15.33
N LEU A 350 -4.77 -29.10 14.37
CA LEU A 350 -4.08 -29.76 13.27
C LEU A 350 -4.42 -29.11 11.93
N SER A 351 -3.48 -29.22 10.99
CA SER A 351 -3.70 -28.95 9.58
C SER A 351 -4.63 -29.98 8.93
N THR A 352 -5.14 -29.68 7.74
CA THR A 352 -5.99 -30.66 7.04
C THR A 352 -5.15 -31.78 6.41
N PRO A 353 -5.60 -33.04 6.43
CA PRO A 353 -4.90 -34.16 5.79
C PRO A 353 -4.64 -33.94 4.28
N TRP A 354 -5.47 -33.13 3.62
CA TRP A 354 -5.34 -32.85 2.19
C TRP A 354 -4.11 -31.99 1.87
N ASN A 355 -3.83 -30.98 2.70
CA ASN A 355 -2.61 -30.19 2.57
C ASN A 355 -1.37 -31.09 2.60
N GLN A 356 -1.36 -32.07 3.52
CA GLN A 356 -0.27 -33.02 3.68
C GLN A 356 0.01 -33.83 2.41
N VAL A 357 -1.06 -34.31 1.76
CA VAL A 357 -0.96 -35.07 0.50
C VAL A 357 -0.44 -34.19 -0.64
N GLU A 358 -0.99 -32.98 -0.79
CA GLU A 358 -0.59 -32.05 -1.86
C GLU A 358 0.87 -31.61 -1.72
N ILE A 359 1.31 -31.30 -0.50
CA ILE A 359 2.70 -30.96 -0.20
C ILE A 359 3.61 -32.15 -0.49
N GLY A 360 3.25 -33.36 -0.06
CA GLY A 360 4.03 -34.57 -0.34
C GLY A 360 4.24 -34.81 -1.83
N ILE A 361 3.22 -34.59 -2.66
CA ILE A 361 3.33 -34.66 -4.12
C ILE A 361 4.29 -33.59 -4.66
N ALA A 362 4.19 -32.35 -4.16
CA ALA A 362 5.05 -31.25 -4.59
C ALA A 362 6.54 -31.49 -4.24
N ILE A 363 6.82 -32.03 -3.04
CA ILE A 363 8.17 -32.41 -2.60
C ILE A 363 8.72 -33.51 -3.52
N ALA A 364 7.94 -34.56 -3.79
CA ALA A 364 8.35 -35.65 -4.68
C ALA A 364 8.66 -35.15 -6.11
N MET A 365 8.01 -34.08 -6.55
CA MET A 365 8.24 -33.43 -7.84
C MET A 365 9.33 -32.35 -7.81
N LYS A 366 10.01 -32.14 -6.67
CA LYS A 366 11.04 -31.11 -6.46
C LYS A 366 10.57 -29.70 -6.84
N LYS A 367 9.33 -29.36 -6.51
CA LYS A 367 8.80 -28.00 -6.73
C LYS A 367 9.30 -27.07 -5.61
N PRO A 368 9.60 -25.79 -5.90
CA PRO A 368 9.75 -24.78 -4.86
C PRO A 368 8.44 -24.65 -4.07
N ILE A 369 8.52 -24.77 -2.75
CA ILE A 369 7.36 -24.78 -1.85
C ILE A 369 7.46 -23.63 -0.84
N LEU A 370 6.37 -22.87 -0.70
CA LEU A 370 6.16 -21.94 0.40
C LEU A 370 5.09 -22.47 1.35
N LEU A 371 5.46 -22.65 2.61
CA LEU A 371 4.52 -22.98 3.68
C LEU A 371 4.20 -21.74 4.50
N LEU A 372 2.95 -21.30 4.48
CA LEU A 372 2.41 -20.22 5.30
C LEU A 372 1.69 -20.82 6.50
N ILE A 373 2.26 -20.68 7.69
CA ILE A 373 1.89 -21.48 8.88
C ILE A 373 1.31 -20.58 9.98
N ASP A 374 0.11 -20.89 10.48
CA ASP A 374 -0.46 -20.23 11.67
C ASP A 374 0.24 -20.71 12.95
N ASN A 375 0.27 -19.85 13.97
CA ASN A 375 0.90 -20.16 15.25
C ASN A 375 0.29 -21.43 15.85
N ASN A 376 1.12 -22.36 16.32
CA ASN A 376 0.73 -23.64 16.92
C ASN A 376 0.28 -24.73 15.91
N ILE A 377 0.51 -24.57 14.61
CA ILE A 377 0.41 -25.65 13.62
C ILE A 377 1.80 -26.26 13.41
N ASN A 378 2.02 -27.44 13.97
CA ASN A 378 3.31 -28.14 13.95
C ASN A 378 3.13 -29.63 13.59
N ASP A 379 2.29 -29.95 12.61
CA ASP A 379 1.97 -31.33 12.22
C ASP A 379 2.34 -31.68 10.77
N GLY A 380 2.81 -32.91 10.58
CA GLY A 380 3.17 -33.44 9.26
C GLY A 380 4.21 -32.59 8.53
N ALA A 381 3.91 -32.16 7.30
CA ALA A 381 4.75 -31.31 6.46
C ALA A 381 4.95 -29.89 7.03
N PHE A 382 4.10 -29.45 7.96
CA PHE A 382 4.26 -28.19 8.68
C PHE A 382 5.13 -28.32 9.93
N ASP A 383 5.58 -29.53 10.27
CA ASP A 383 6.53 -29.72 11.36
C ASP A 383 7.86 -29.00 11.03
N THR A 384 8.30 -28.18 11.97
CA THR A 384 9.52 -27.37 11.86
C THR A 384 10.79 -28.20 11.93
N GLN A 385 10.71 -29.44 12.41
CA GLN A 385 11.84 -30.37 12.48
C GLN A 385 12.20 -30.98 11.11
N ILE A 386 11.28 -30.93 10.14
CA ILE A 386 11.51 -31.46 8.80
C ILE A 386 12.21 -30.39 7.95
N ILE A 387 13.49 -30.56 7.66
CA ILE A 387 14.26 -29.61 6.84
C ILE A 387 14.35 -30.15 5.42
N ASP A 388 13.93 -29.36 4.44
CA ASP A 388 14.06 -29.63 3.01
C ASP A 388 14.49 -28.33 2.33
N GLU A 389 15.51 -28.40 1.47
CA GLU A 389 16.12 -27.24 0.82
C GLU A 389 15.14 -26.48 -0.08
N LEU A 390 14.11 -27.15 -0.62
CA LEU A 390 13.12 -26.56 -1.50
C LEU A 390 11.91 -25.98 -0.76
N VAL A 391 11.87 -26.13 0.58
CA VAL A 391 10.74 -25.72 1.41
C VAL A 391 11.09 -24.47 2.21
N THR A 392 10.51 -23.34 1.82
CA THR A 392 10.54 -22.11 2.60
C THR A 392 9.35 -22.06 3.55
N ARG A 393 9.58 -21.69 4.82
CA ARG A 393 8.54 -21.61 5.85
C ARG A 393 8.38 -20.17 6.33
N MET A 394 7.14 -19.74 6.51
CA MET A 394 6.80 -18.40 7.00
C MET A 394 5.65 -18.47 8.00
N GLU A 395 5.87 -17.91 9.18
CA GLU A 395 4.81 -17.76 10.19
C GLU A 395 3.83 -16.65 9.81
N ILE A 396 2.54 -16.93 9.96
CA ILE A 396 1.45 -15.97 9.78
C ILE A 396 1.32 -15.17 11.09
N LYS A 397 2.14 -14.14 11.26
CA LYS A 397 2.06 -13.21 12.41
C LYS A 397 0.78 -12.36 12.37
N SER A 398 0.44 -11.55 13.38
CA SER A 398 -0.84 -10.80 13.37
C SER A 398 -0.89 -9.65 12.35
N CYS A 399 0.24 -9.05 11.99
CA CYS A 399 0.29 -7.87 11.12
C CYS A 399 0.28 -8.22 9.63
N LEU A 400 -0.69 -7.69 8.89
CA LEU A 400 -0.87 -7.90 7.44
C LEU A 400 0.31 -7.35 6.61
N GLU A 401 0.92 -6.25 7.06
CA GLU A 401 2.00 -5.55 6.34
C GLU A 401 3.27 -6.42 6.22
N THR A 402 3.78 -6.99 7.31
CA THR A 402 4.94 -7.92 7.27
C THR A 402 4.72 -9.20 6.48
N LYS A 403 3.47 -9.60 6.18
CA LYS A 403 3.15 -10.87 5.50
C LYS A 403 3.36 -10.79 3.99
N ASN A 404 2.93 -9.69 3.37
CA ASN A 404 3.03 -9.52 1.93
C ASN A 404 4.50 -9.41 1.49
N ASN A 405 5.37 -8.92 2.37
CA ASN A 405 6.80 -8.69 2.13
C ASN A 405 7.55 -10.00 1.93
N ASN A 406 7.27 -10.98 2.79
CA ASN A 406 7.94 -12.27 2.72
C ASN A 406 7.38 -13.10 1.56
N VAL A 407 6.05 -13.11 1.36
CA VAL A 407 5.44 -13.83 0.23
C VAL A 407 5.89 -13.25 -1.11
N SER A 408 5.89 -11.92 -1.26
CA SER A 408 6.38 -11.27 -2.49
C SER A 408 7.86 -11.54 -2.71
N SER A 409 8.70 -11.48 -1.68
CA SER A 409 10.12 -11.86 -1.77
C SER A 409 10.30 -13.31 -2.20
N TRP A 410 9.48 -14.23 -1.70
CA TRP A 410 9.53 -15.63 -2.13
C TRP A 410 9.03 -15.83 -3.55
N ILE A 411 7.95 -15.15 -3.95
CA ILE A 411 7.50 -15.18 -5.36
C ILE A 411 8.61 -14.64 -6.28
N LYS A 412 9.36 -13.63 -5.85
CA LYS A 412 10.54 -13.15 -6.58
C LYS A 412 11.65 -14.21 -6.67
N LEU A 413 11.89 -15.01 -5.63
CA LEU A 413 12.83 -16.14 -5.66
C LEU A 413 12.41 -17.23 -6.66
N ILE A 414 11.09 -17.43 -6.87
CA ILE A 414 10.61 -18.32 -7.94
C ILE A 414 11.16 -17.86 -9.30
N PHE A 415 11.28 -16.55 -9.54
CA PHE A 415 11.90 -15.96 -10.74
C PHE A 415 13.43 -15.98 -10.77
N VAL A 416 14.09 -16.62 -9.81
CA VAL A 416 15.57 -16.73 -9.75
C VAL A 416 16.04 -18.19 -9.81
N CYS A 417 15.25 -19.11 -9.26
CA CYS A 417 15.47 -20.56 -9.29
C CYS A 417 14.95 -21.20 -10.59
#